data_AF-A0A371LR67-F1
#
_entry.id   AF-A0A371LR67-F1
#
_cell.length_a   1.000
_cell.length_b   1.000
_cell.length_c   1.000
_cell.angle_alpha   90.00
_cell.angle_beta   90.00
_cell.angle_gamma   90.00
#
_symmetry.space_group_name_H-M   'P 1'
#
loop_
_entity.id
_entity.type
_entity.pdbx_description
1 polymer ?
#
loop_
_entity_poly.entity_id
_entity_poly.type
_entity_poly.pdbx_seq_one_letter_code
_entity_poly.pdbx_strand_id
1 'polypeptide(L)' 'DPTSLQLVALVLAIAAGATVLSHVNDSGFWLVGRFFGMDVKTTLRTWTVMETTLGVSIFVLALGLWALG' A
#
# COMPACT_ATOMS: atom_id res chain seq x y z
N ASP A 1 1.90 16.60 -23.09
CA ASP A 1 2.01 15.15 -22.79
C ASP A 1 2.73 14.95 -21.49
N PRO A 2 2.32 13.97 -20.66
CA PRO A 2 3.00 13.69 -19.41
C PRO A 2 4.45 13.27 -19.67
N THR A 3 5.36 13.79 -18.88
CA THR A 3 6.77 13.38 -18.93
C THR A 3 6.90 11.93 -18.47
N SER A 4 8.00 11.27 -18.80
CA SER A 4 8.26 9.90 -18.33
C SER A 4 8.19 9.79 -16.80
N LEU A 5 8.57 10.85 -16.08
CA LEU A 5 8.49 10.90 -14.62
C LEU A 5 7.04 10.97 -14.11
N GLN A 6 6.19 11.77 -14.76
CA GLN A 6 4.75 11.83 -14.46
C GLN A 6 4.05 10.49 -14.75
N LEU A 7 4.45 9.77 -15.80
CA LEU A 7 3.95 8.41 -16.07
C LEU A 7 4.32 7.42 -14.96
N VAL A 8 5.56 7.47 -14.46
CA VAL A 8 6.00 6.65 -13.32
C VAL A 8 5.21 6.99 -12.06
N ALA A 9 5.02 8.29 -11.78
CA ALA A 9 4.23 8.74 -10.64
C ALA A 9 2.77 8.24 -10.72
N LEU A 10 2.18 8.22 -11.92
CA LEU A 10 0.83 7.69 -12.13
C LEU A 10 0.75 6.19 -11.80
N VAL A 11 1.71 5.39 -12.25
CA VAL A 11 1.77 3.95 -11.94
C VAL A 11 1.92 3.72 -10.43
N LEU A 12 2.77 4.50 -9.77
CA LEU A 12 2.95 4.43 -8.31
C LEU A 12 1.67 4.80 -7.56
N ALA A 13 0.93 5.81 -8.01
CA ALA A 13 -0.34 6.20 -7.40
C ALA A 13 -1.39 5.09 -7.53
N ILE A 14 -1.47 4.41 -8.69
CA ILE A 14 -2.37 3.26 -8.89
C ILE A 14 -1.99 2.10 -7.97
N ALA A 15 -0.70 1.77 -7.89
CA ALA A 15 -0.21 0.71 -7.00
C ALA A 15 -0.50 1.02 -5.53
N ALA A 16 -0.24 2.25 -5.09
CA ALA A 16 -0.56 2.72 -3.74
C ALA A 16 -2.05 2.53 -3.39
N GLY A 17 -2.94 2.92 -4.30
CA GLY A 17 -4.39 2.80 -4.10
C GLY A 17 -4.87 1.35 -4.00
N ALA A 18 -4.23 0.43 -4.71
CA ALA A 18 -4.56 -1.00 -4.66
C ALA A 18 -4.17 -1.68 -3.32
N THR A 19 -3.22 -1.08 -2.59
CA THR A 19 -2.67 -1.62 -1.33
C THR A 19 -3.43 -1.14 -0.09
N VAL A 20 -4.00 0.08 -0.13
CA VAL A 20 -4.69 0.68 1.02
C VAL A 20 -5.92 -0.13 1.45
N LEU A 21 -6.15 -0.23 2.76
CA LEU A 21 -7.26 -0.97 3.37
C LEU A 21 -7.30 -2.49 3.03
N SER A 22 -6.14 -3.12 2.80
CA SER A 22 -6.02 -4.56 2.58
C SER A 22 -6.59 -5.41 3.74
N HIS A 23 -7.10 -6.62 3.43
CA HIS A 23 -7.86 -7.48 4.33
C HIS A 23 -7.59 -8.98 4.09
N VAL A 24 -8.47 -9.86 4.60
CA VAL A 24 -8.40 -11.33 4.50
C VAL A 24 -8.27 -11.93 3.08
N ASN A 25 -8.53 -11.16 2.01
CA ASN A 25 -8.36 -11.61 0.63
C ASN A 25 -6.89 -11.56 0.18
N ASP A 26 -6.05 -10.83 0.90
CA ASP A 26 -4.61 -10.78 0.67
C ASP A 26 -3.93 -12.04 1.22
N SER A 27 -3.06 -12.67 0.42
CA SER A 27 -2.32 -13.85 0.86
C SER A 27 -1.28 -13.50 1.93
N GLY A 28 -0.76 -12.27 1.93
CA GLY A 28 0.18 -11.75 2.92
C GLY A 28 -0.42 -11.67 4.33
N PHE A 29 -1.72 -11.37 4.43
CA PHE A 29 -2.46 -11.33 5.70
C PHE A 29 -2.28 -12.61 6.50
N TRP A 30 -2.49 -13.76 5.86
CA TRP A 30 -2.41 -15.06 6.51
C TRP A 30 -0.97 -15.47 6.82
N LEU A 31 -0.02 -15.09 5.97
CA LEU A 31 1.40 -15.34 6.20
C LEU A 31 1.88 -14.63 7.46
N VAL A 32 1.60 -13.33 7.58
CA VAL A 32 2.01 -12.52 8.75
C VAL A 32 1.29 -12.97 10.02
N GLY A 33 -0.02 -13.23 9.95
CA GLY A 33 -0.76 -13.74 11.11
C GLY A 33 -0.16 -15.03 11.67
N ARG A 34 0.23 -15.97 10.79
CA ARG A 34 0.87 -17.23 11.20
C ARG A 34 2.30 -17.05 11.70
N PHE A 35 3.08 -16.18 11.08
CA PHE A 35 4.48 -15.94 11.47
C PHE A 35 4.59 -15.37 12.89
N PHE A 36 3.67 -14.47 13.26
CA PHE A 36 3.63 -13.86 14.60
C PHE A 36 2.68 -14.55 15.59
N GLY A 37 2.00 -15.63 15.20
CA GLY A 37 1.06 -16.35 16.07
C GLY A 37 -0.15 -15.52 16.52
N MET A 38 -0.59 -14.57 15.68
CA MET A 38 -1.70 -13.66 16.00
C MET A 38 -3.06 -14.28 15.67
N ASP A 39 -4.10 -13.92 16.42
CA ASP A 39 -5.48 -14.22 16.04
C ASP A 39 -5.95 -13.34 14.86
N VAL A 40 -7.05 -13.73 14.21
CA VAL A 40 -7.57 -13.05 13.00
C VAL A 40 -7.95 -11.59 13.27
N LYS A 41 -8.53 -11.29 14.43
CA LYS A 41 -8.97 -9.91 14.77
C LYS A 41 -7.77 -9.00 14.98
N THR A 42 -6.76 -9.50 15.68
CA THR A 42 -5.49 -8.77 15.88
C THR A 42 -4.77 -8.59 14.55
N THR A 43 -4.66 -9.64 13.75
CA THR A 43 -4.05 -9.59 12.41
C THR A 43 -4.77 -8.58 11.52
N LEU A 44 -6.10 -8.51 11.53
CA LEU A 44 -6.86 -7.53 10.75
C LEU A 44 -6.56 -6.10 11.16
N ARG A 45 -6.47 -5.84 12.46
CA ARG A 45 -6.14 -4.50 12.95
C ARG A 45 -4.72 -4.08 12.60
N THR A 46 -3.75 -4.99 12.71
CA THR A 46 -2.34 -4.66 12.43
C THR A 46 -2.08 -4.61 10.93
N TRP A 47 -2.55 -5.59 10.16
CA TRP A 47 -2.37 -5.70 8.72
C TRP A 47 -2.98 -4.53 7.98
N THR A 48 -4.27 -4.25 8.19
CA THR A 48 -4.97 -3.18 7.48
C THR A 48 -4.35 -1.81 7.77
N VAL A 49 -3.92 -1.55 9.01
CA VAL A 49 -3.25 -0.29 9.38
C VAL A 49 -1.87 -0.20 8.72
N MET A 50 -1.09 -1.28 8.74
CA MET A 50 0.23 -1.34 8.13
C MET A 50 0.16 -1.11 6.61
N GLU A 51 -0.70 -1.86 5.90
CA GLU A 51 -0.89 -1.76 4.45
C GLU A 51 -1.42 -0.38 4.03
N THR A 52 -2.34 0.18 4.82
CA THR A 52 -2.81 1.56 4.60
C THR A 52 -1.69 2.58 4.77
N THR A 53 -0.85 2.42 5.79
CA THR A 53 0.30 3.31 6.02
C THR A 53 1.31 3.22 4.88
N LEU A 54 1.57 2.01 4.39
CA LEU A 54 2.45 1.76 3.25
C LEU A 54 1.91 2.43 1.98
N GLY A 55 0.64 2.17 1.65
CA GLY A 55 -0.01 2.75 0.47
C GLY A 55 -0.04 4.28 0.51
N VAL A 56 -0.39 4.88 1.65
CA VAL A 56 -0.37 6.35 1.82
C VAL A 56 1.05 6.90 1.66
N SER A 57 2.07 6.23 2.18
CA SER A 57 3.46 6.66 2.03
C SER A 57 3.90 6.67 0.56
N ILE A 58 3.55 5.63 -0.21
CA ILE A 58 3.84 5.56 -1.64
C ILE A 58 3.07 6.64 -2.41
N PHE A 59 1.81 6.90 -2.03
CA PHE A 59 1.01 7.95 -2.66
C PHE A 59 1.61 9.35 -2.45
N VAL A 60 2.10 9.64 -1.25
CA VAL A 60 2.81 10.92 -0.96
C VAL A 60 4.07 11.05 -1.82
N LEU A 61 4.85 9.97 -1.97
CA LEU A 61 6.01 9.96 -2.88
C LEU A 61 5.59 10.20 -4.33
N ALA A 62 4.50 9.56 -4.79
CA ALA A 62 3.98 9.75 -6.13
C ALA A 62 3.56 11.22 -6.39
N LEU A 63 2.92 11.87 -5.41
CA LEU A 63 2.59 13.30 -5.51
C LEU A 63 3.84 14.18 -5.60
N GLY A 64 4.88 13.88 -4.81
CA GLY A 64 6.15 14.60 -4.87
C GLY A 64 6.82 14.46 -6.23
N LEU A 65 6.87 13.24 -6.78
CA LEU A 65 7.43 12.99 -8.12
C LEU A 65 6.62 13.65 -9.23
N TRP A 66 5.29 13.65 -9.10
CA TRP A 66 4.40 14.34 -10.04
C TRP A 66 4.65 15.85 -10.07
N ALA A 67 4.89 16.47 -8.92
CA ALA A 67 5.15 17.91 -8.83
C ALA A 67 6.52 18.34 -9.41
N LEU A 68 7.48 17.41 -9.45
CA LEU A 68 8.85 17.66 -9.95
C LEU A 68 9.02 17.35 -11.44
N GLY A 69 8.17 16.48 -12.00
CA GLY A 69 8.21 16.05 -13.39
C GLY A 69 7.27 16.80 -14.30
#